data_AF-A0A1F7GIN0-F1
#
_entry.id   AF-A0A1F7GIN0-F1
#
_cell.length_a   1.000
_cell.length_b   1.000
_cell.length_c   1.000
_cell.angle_alpha   90.00
_cell.angle_beta   90.00
_cell.angle_gamma   90.00
#
_symmetry.space_group_name_H-M   'P 1'
#
loop_
_entity.id
_entity.type
_entity.pdbx_description
1 polymer ?
#
loop_
_entity_poly.entity_id
_entity_poly.type
_entity_poly.pdbx_seq_one_letter_code
_entity_poly.pdbx_strand_id
1 'polypeptide(L)'
;MDSKKSLPSISTLFRDSWQMFTKSILSIFLLNILSILLYLAVGAICVLLFVISGAGATLFKTGASGLLSSITPSVFFGFGAVFVLFFLVMLVIGSAVSSAAILLFDSEGKLSVLEAFRKGITLIIPLTAVGLIHLFLGMGGFFVFVFPGIIISYLLAFSSFEVILNGKRPMEAIKRSVSIVSHNFGDIFVRWFVLILVYFGIAFVLPGLLGAISKELKIYVTGLSFIVNMFLGWYILAFNVTLYKQFKDLAHSKDVKSITWMWIVAIIGWIIALLVFFAGWKLITSPAFLDAFTKNVKTNSAPYAFPTTSHTQVPLPTAGSYQPASSNCTQYPIREGEFTSDKCYSAKDYSDLLYYLQRYDSAASVYNGAIASMNITCNGSEFFKDACARDTTDKTNAENDINNYKGIITAIISRGK
;
A
#
# COMPACT_ATOMS: atom_id res chain seq x y z
N MET A 1 49.22 6.49 -23.63
CA MET A 1 48.83 6.21 -22.23
C MET A 1 47.73 7.19 -21.90
N ASP A 2 46.48 6.81 -22.14
CA ASP A 2 45.35 7.69 -21.84
C ASP A 2 45.22 7.84 -20.33
N SER A 3 45.32 9.08 -19.85
CA SER A 3 45.06 9.47 -18.47
C SER A 3 43.69 8.89 -18.07
N LYS A 4 43.70 7.88 -17.21
CA LYS A 4 42.49 7.24 -16.67
C LYS A 4 41.76 8.32 -15.88
N LYS A 5 40.73 8.95 -16.49
CA LYS A 5 39.92 10.02 -15.87
C LYS A 5 39.47 9.52 -14.50
N SER A 6 40.09 10.02 -13.44
CA SER A 6 39.85 9.54 -12.08
C SER A 6 38.44 9.94 -11.67
N LEU A 7 37.68 8.97 -11.13
CA LEU A 7 36.34 9.23 -10.62
C LEU A 7 36.38 10.32 -9.53
N PRO A 8 35.48 11.33 -9.58
CA PRO A 8 35.38 12.33 -8.53
C PRO A 8 35.10 11.69 -7.16
N SER A 9 35.58 12.30 -6.08
CA SER A 9 35.34 11.78 -4.73
C SER A 9 33.84 11.71 -4.37
N ILE A 10 33.47 10.91 -3.36
CA ILE A 10 32.08 10.85 -2.88
C ILE A 10 31.65 12.23 -2.34
N SER A 11 32.52 12.93 -1.60
CA SER A 11 32.23 14.29 -1.11
C SER A 11 31.94 15.26 -2.26
N THR A 12 32.71 15.19 -3.35
CA THR A 12 32.46 15.97 -4.58
C THR A 12 31.09 15.66 -5.16
N LEU A 13 30.71 14.38 -5.25
CA LEU A 13 29.39 13.98 -5.72
C LEU A 13 28.26 14.59 -4.87
N PHE A 14 28.34 14.52 -3.54
CA PHE A 14 27.35 15.15 -2.65
C PHE A 14 27.27 16.66 -2.85
N ARG A 15 28.42 17.34 -2.94
CA ARG A 15 28.49 18.78 -3.15
C ARG A 15 27.87 19.20 -4.49
N ASP A 16 28.25 18.54 -5.57
CA ASP A 16 27.78 18.89 -6.91
C ASP A 16 26.27 18.58 -7.04
N SER A 17 25.80 17.51 -6.39
CA SER A 17 24.39 17.15 -6.30
C SER A 17 23.59 18.16 -5.48
N TRP A 18 24.16 18.67 -4.38
CA TRP A 18 23.56 19.73 -3.57
C TRP A 18 23.45 21.03 -4.35
N GLN A 19 24.48 21.42 -5.09
CA GLN A 19 24.45 22.59 -5.96
C GLN A 19 23.36 22.46 -7.03
N MET A 20 23.30 21.33 -7.74
CA MET A 20 22.24 21.06 -8.71
C MET A 20 20.85 21.13 -8.07
N PHE A 21 20.68 20.52 -6.89
CA PHE A 21 19.43 20.55 -6.15
C PHE A 21 19.00 21.98 -5.81
N THR A 22 19.89 22.78 -5.19
CA THR A 22 19.59 24.16 -4.79
C THR A 22 19.25 25.07 -5.97
N LYS A 23 19.90 24.90 -7.12
CA LYS A 23 19.61 25.67 -8.34
C LYS A 23 18.23 25.34 -8.92
N SER A 24 17.82 24.08 -8.86
CA SER A 24 16.56 23.61 -9.46
C SER A 24 15.38 23.58 -8.47
N ILE A 25 15.60 23.85 -7.17
CA ILE A 25 14.61 23.59 -6.10
C ILE A 25 13.27 24.29 -6.34
N LEU A 26 13.29 25.55 -6.81
CA LEU A 26 12.07 26.30 -7.09
C LEU A 26 11.32 25.71 -8.28
N SER A 27 12.02 25.36 -9.36
CA SER A 27 11.42 24.73 -10.53
C SER A 27 10.82 23.35 -10.19
N ILE A 28 11.48 22.57 -9.33
CA ILE A 28 10.96 21.29 -8.82
C ILE A 28 9.75 21.50 -7.92
N PHE A 29 9.77 22.49 -7.03
CA PHE A 29 8.62 22.85 -6.20
C PHE A 29 7.41 23.21 -7.07
N LEU A 30 7.59 24.10 -8.06
CA LEU A 30 6.53 24.49 -9.00
C LEU A 30 6.03 23.30 -9.83
N LEU A 31 6.91 22.37 -10.24
CA LEU A 31 6.51 21.15 -10.92
C LEU A 31 5.62 20.26 -10.04
N ASN A 32 5.92 20.16 -8.74
CA ASN A 32 5.09 19.40 -7.80
C ASN A 32 3.73 20.06 -7.57
N ILE A 33 3.67 21.39 -7.48
CA ILE A 33 2.38 22.13 -7.41
C ILE A 33 1.56 21.87 -8.68
N LEU A 34 2.18 21.95 -9.86
CA LEU A 34 1.51 21.62 -11.12
C LEU A 34 0.98 20.17 -11.12
N SER A 35 1.79 19.21 -10.65
CA SER A 35 1.38 17.81 -10.53
C SER A 35 0.18 17.63 -9.60
N ILE A 36 0.16 18.30 -8.44
CA ILE A 36 -0.96 18.23 -7.49
C ILE A 36 -2.23 18.78 -8.15
N LEU A 37 -2.15 19.93 -8.82
CA LEU A 37 -3.29 20.53 -9.51
C LEU A 37 -3.84 19.60 -10.61
N LEU A 38 -2.96 18.94 -11.38
CA LEU A 38 -3.35 17.96 -12.38
C LEU A 38 -4.02 16.73 -11.76
N TYR A 39 -3.47 16.20 -10.67
CA TYR A 39 -4.07 15.07 -9.96
C TYR A 39 -5.44 15.42 -9.37
N LEU A 40 -5.60 16.62 -8.80
CA LEU A 40 -6.90 17.11 -8.32
C LEU A 40 -7.90 17.27 -9.47
N ALA A 41 -7.48 17.83 -10.61
CA ALA A 41 -8.34 17.99 -11.78
C ALA A 41 -8.82 16.64 -12.32
N VAL A 42 -7.92 15.68 -12.50
CA VAL A 42 -8.27 14.32 -12.95
C VAL A 42 -9.12 13.60 -11.91
N GLY A 43 -8.80 13.73 -10.62
CA GLY A 43 -9.61 13.20 -9.53
C GLY A 43 -11.04 13.74 -9.55
N ALA A 44 -11.22 15.05 -9.74
CA ALA A 44 -12.52 15.67 -9.86
C ALA A 44 -13.29 15.17 -11.09
N ILE A 45 -12.63 15.03 -12.25
CA ILE A 45 -13.24 14.43 -13.46
C ILE A 45 -13.68 13.00 -13.19
N CYS A 46 -12.88 12.19 -12.50
CA CYS A 46 -13.24 10.82 -12.18
C CYS A 46 -14.39 10.72 -11.19
N VAL A 47 -14.46 11.60 -10.19
CA VAL A 47 -15.63 11.70 -9.31
C VAL A 47 -16.88 12.08 -10.11
N LEU A 48 -16.79 13.03 -11.04
CA LEU A 48 -17.91 13.40 -11.91
C LEU A 48 -18.38 12.23 -12.79
N LEU A 49 -17.46 11.52 -13.45
CA LEU A 49 -17.77 10.33 -14.25
C LEU A 49 -18.42 9.23 -13.39
N PHE A 50 -17.93 9.07 -12.15
CA PHE A 50 -18.48 8.11 -11.21
C PHE A 50 -19.91 8.46 -10.79
N VAL A 51 -20.22 9.74 -10.54
CA VAL A 51 -21.58 10.21 -10.25
C VAL A 51 -22.51 10.02 -11.45
N ILE A 52 -22.07 10.36 -12.67
CA ILE A 52 -22.86 10.22 -13.91
C ILE A 52 -23.21 8.75 -14.19
N SER A 53 -22.32 7.81 -13.85
CA SER A 53 -22.56 6.38 -14.03
C SER A 53 -23.65 5.78 -13.10
N GLY A 54 -24.24 6.59 -12.20
CA GLY A 54 -25.23 6.15 -11.21
C GLY A 54 -24.61 5.48 -9.98
N ALA A 55 -23.43 4.85 -10.12
CA ALA A 55 -22.70 4.23 -9.03
C ALA A 55 -22.30 5.24 -7.93
N GLY A 56 -21.90 6.45 -8.31
CA GLY A 56 -21.59 7.51 -7.36
C GLY A 56 -22.80 7.99 -6.57
N ALA A 57 -23.97 8.08 -7.19
CA ALA A 57 -25.21 8.45 -6.51
C ALA A 57 -25.60 7.41 -5.43
N THR A 58 -25.39 6.12 -5.72
CA THR A 58 -25.58 5.05 -4.73
C THR A 58 -24.56 5.17 -3.60
N LEU A 59 -23.26 5.32 -3.89
CA LEU A 59 -22.22 5.47 -2.87
C LEU A 59 -22.46 6.66 -1.92
N PHE A 60 -22.87 7.82 -2.45
CA PHE A 60 -23.15 8.99 -1.60
C PHE A 60 -24.44 8.84 -0.77
N LYS A 61 -25.44 8.10 -1.25
CA LYS A 61 -26.72 7.91 -0.56
C LYS A 61 -26.71 6.81 0.48
N THR A 62 -26.05 5.69 0.18
CA THR A 62 -26.13 4.46 0.98
C THR A 62 -24.76 4.01 1.53
N GLY A 63 -23.71 4.79 1.30
CA GLY A 63 -22.35 4.49 1.74
C GLY A 63 -21.73 3.31 1.00
N ALA A 64 -20.55 2.89 1.46
CA ALA A 64 -19.81 1.77 0.86
C ALA A 64 -20.59 0.43 0.93
N SER A 65 -21.35 0.21 2.00
CA SER A 65 -22.18 -0.98 2.18
C SER A 65 -23.32 -1.05 1.16
N GLY A 66 -23.98 0.07 0.90
CA GLY A 66 -25.02 0.14 -0.11
C GLY A 66 -24.48 0.01 -1.54
N LEU A 67 -23.28 0.53 -1.83
CA LEU A 67 -22.60 0.28 -3.10
C LEU A 67 -22.32 -1.21 -3.31
N LEU A 68 -21.76 -1.90 -2.30
CA LEU A 68 -21.46 -3.34 -2.35
C LEU A 68 -22.70 -4.20 -2.58
N SER A 69 -23.83 -3.83 -1.97
CA SER A 69 -25.12 -4.51 -2.15
C SER A 69 -25.77 -4.28 -3.53
N SER A 70 -25.32 -3.26 -4.25
CA SER A 70 -25.88 -2.82 -5.54
C SER A 70 -24.95 -3.14 -6.73
N ILE A 71 -23.88 -3.91 -6.52
CA ILE A 71 -22.95 -4.29 -7.59
C ILE A 71 -23.64 -5.29 -8.52
N THR A 72 -24.25 -4.77 -9.57
CA THR A 72 -24.60 -5.57 -10.75
C THR A 72 -23.35 -5.75 -11.62
N PRO A 73 -23.27 -6.80 -12.45
CA PRO A 73 -22.14 -6.98 -13.38
C PRO A 73 -21.88 -5.74 -14.25
N SER A 74 -22.91 -5.04 -14.71
CA SER A 74 -22.78 -3.82 -15.50
C SER A 74 -22.17 -2.65 -14.72
N VAL A 75 -22.54 -2.47 -13.45
CA VAL A 75 -21.93 -1.47 -12.56
C VAL A 75 -20.46 -1.85 -12.24
N PHE A 76 -20.17 -3.14 -12.06
CA PHE A 76 -18.81 -3.63 -11.85
C PHE A 76 -17.90 -3.35 -13.05
N PHE A 77 -18.34 -3.66 -14.27
CA PHE A 77 -17.57 -3.38 -15.49
C PHE A 77 -17.43 -1.88 -15.76
N GLY A 78 -18.49 -1.09 -15.54
CA GLY A 78 -18.43 0.37 -15.67
C GLY A 78 -17.46 1.01 -14.67
N PHE A 79 -17.50 0.57 -13.41
CA PHE A 79 -16.57 1.01 -12.37
C PHE A 79 -15.13 0.60 -12.69
N GLY A 80 -14.93 -0.67 -13.08
CA GLY A 80 -13.63 -1.19 -13.48
C GLY A 80 -13.02 -0.39 -14.63
N ALA A 81 -13.81 -0.07 -15.65
CA ALA A 81 -13.34 0.71 -16.80
C ALA A 81 -12.94 2.15 -16.41
N VAL A 82 -13.76 2.85 -15.62
CA VAL A 82 -13.43 4.21 -15.15
C VAL A 82 -12.19 4.20 -14.24
N PHE A 83 -12.08 3.20 -13.36
CA PHE A 83 -10.93 3.05 -12.47
C PHE A 83 -9.64 2.75 -13.25
N VAL A 84 -9.70 1.86 -14.24
CA VAL A 84 -8.55 1.57 -15.12
C VAL A 84 -8.14 2.82 -15.90
N LEU A 85 -9.09 3.56 -16.47
CA LEU A 85 -8.81 4.81 -17.18
C LEU A 85 -8.15 5.83 -16.24
N PHE A 86 -8.68 6.01 -15.04
CA PHE A 86 -8.10 6.89 -14.01
C PHE A 86 -6.66 6.50 -13.69
N PHE A 87 -6.43 5.21 -13.43
CA PHE A 87 -5.11 4.68 -13.13
C PHE A 87 -4.12 4.92 -14.27
N LEU A 88 -4.54 4.70 -15.52
CA LEU A 88 -3.71 4.98 -16.70
C LEU A 88 -3.36 6.46 -16.82
N VAL A 89 -4.32 7.36 -16.60
CA VAL A 89 -4.06 8.82 -16.64
C VAL A 89 -3.08 9.24 -15.52
N MET A 90 -3.25 8.70 -14.31
CA MET A 90 -2.33 8.94 -13.19
C MET A 90 -0.91 8.46 -13.50
N LEU A 91 -0.77 7.28 -14.12
CA LEU A 91 0.51 6.73 -14.55
C LEU A 91 1.19 7.65 -15.59
N VAL A 92 0.42 8.13 -16.58
CA VAL A 92 0.89 9.08 -17.60
C VAL A 92 1.41 10.37 -16.95
N ILE A 93 0.64 10.98 -16.03
CA ILE A 93 1.06 12.20 -15.33
C ILE A 93 2.31 11.94 -14.48
N GLY A 94 2.34 10.86 -13.70
CA GLY A 94 3.48 10.50 -12.86
C GLY A 94 4.77 10.28 -13.66
N SER A 95 4.67 9.62 -14.82
CA SER A 95 5.79 9.44 -15.74
C SER A 95 6.27 10.77 -16.33
N ALA A 96 5.35 11.65 -16.73
CA ALA A 96 5.70 12.97 -17.26
C ALA A 96 6.40 13.84 -16.20
N VAL A 97 5.89 13.85 -14.97
CA VAL A 97 6.47 14.60 -13.84
C VAL A 97 7.86 14.08 -13.51
N SER A 98 8.04 12.77 -13.42
CA SER A 98 9.35 12.15 -13.13
C SER A 98 10.39 12.51 -14.21
N SER A 99 9.98 12.49 -15.48
CA SER A 99 10.84 12.85 -16.61
C SER A 99 11.19 14.34 -16.60
N ALA A 100 10.19 15.20 -16.34
CA ALA A 100 10.36 16.64 -16.25
C ALA A 100 11.31 17.02 -15.11
N ALA A 101 11.21 16.36 -13.95
CA ALA A 101 12.10 16.59 -12.83
C ALA A 101 13.58 16.30 -13.19
N ILE A 102 13.83 15.21 -13.91
CA ILE A 102 15.17 14.87 -14.41
C ILE A 102 15.68 15.95 -15.38
N LEU A 103 14.85 16.43 -16.31
CA LEU A 103 15.21 17.51 -17.25
C LEU A 103 15.47 18.85 -16.55
N LEU A 104 14.71 19.16 -15.49
CA LEU A 104 14.92 20.36 -14.66
C LEU A 104 16.22 20.29 -13.86
N PHE A 105 16.60 19.13 -13.35
CA PHE A 105 17.91 18.95 -12.73
C PHE A 105 19.04 19.01 -13.75
N ASP A 106 18.86 18.40 -14.93
CA ASP A 106 19.87 18.43 -15.99
C ASP A 106 20.17 19.84 -16.49
N SER A 107 19.13 20.67 -16.62
CA SER A 107 19.21 22.07 -17.03
C SER A 107 19.53 23.05 -15.91
N GLU A 108 19.77 22.57 -14.68
CA GLU A 108 19.95 23.41 -13.48
C GLU A 108 18.81 24.44 -13.27
N GLY A 109 17.57 24.06 -13.60
CA GLY A 109 16.39 24.90 -13.44
C GLY A 109 16.18 25.95 -14.53
N LYS A 110 17.06 26.02 -15.54
CA LYS A 110 16.97 26.98 -16.65
C LYS A 110 15.82 26.69 -17.61
N LEU A 111 15.38 25.43 -17.68
CA LEU A 111 14.23 25.03 -18.48
C LEU A 111 12.93 25.45 -17.78
N SER A 112 11.98 26.03 -18.53
CA SER A 112 10.65 26.34 -17.99
C SER A 112 9.93 25.08 -17.52
N VAL A 113 9.25 25.13 -16.38
CA VAL A 113 8.55 23.99 -15.77
C VAL A 113 7.52 23.38 -16.73
N LEU A 114 6.75 24.22 -17.44
CA LEU A 114 5.76 23.76 -18.40
C LEU A 114 6.42 23.13 -19.63
N GLU A 115 7.56 23.67 -20.07
CA GLU A 115 8.32 23.10 -21.19
C GLU A 115 8.92 21.75 -20.81
N ALA A 116 9.50 21.64 -19.61
CA ALA A 116 10.01 20.40 -19.05
C ALA A 116 8.90 19.34 -18.94
N PHE A 117 7.72 19.73 -18.47
CA PHE A 117 6.55 18.86 -18.39
C PHE A 117 6.10 18.37 -19.78
N ARG A 118 5.98 19.28 -20.76
CA ARG A 118 5.63 18.91 -22.14
C ARG A 118 6.64 17.96 -22.77
N LYS A 119 7.95 18.20 -22.58
CA LYS A 119 9.01 17.27 -23.00
C LYS A 119 8.92 15.94 -22.25
N GLY A 120 8.54 15.96 -20.97
CA GLY A 120 8.28 14.74 -20.20
C GLY A 120 7.14 13.89 -20.79
N ILE A 121 6.07 14.50 -21.29
CA ILE A 121 4.95 13.79 -21.92
C ILE A 121 5.40 13.01 -23.16
N THR A 122 6.26 13.59 -24.01
CA THR A 122 6.70 12.90 -25.24
C THR A 122 7.58 11.68 -24.94
N LEU A 123 8.14 11.59 -23.73
CA LEU A 123 8.96 10.49 -23.26
C LEU A 123 8.16 9.35 -22.61
N ILE A 124 6.83 9.49 -22.45
CA ILE A 124 6.00 8.48 -21.76
C ILE A 124 6.01 7.13 -22.48
N ILE A 125 5.88 7.12 -23.81
CA ILE A 125 5.87 5.87 -24.59
C ILE A 125 7.21 5.13 -24.44
N PRO A 126 8.38 5.75 -24.72
CA PRO A 126 9.65 5.04 -24.58
C PRO A 126 9.94 4.65 -23.12
N LEU A 127 9.55 5.47 -22.12
CA LEU A 127 9.74 5.12 -20.70
C LEU A 127 8.81 4.01 -20.23
N THR A 128 7.56 3.98 -20.70
CA THR A 128 6.64 2.86 -20.45
C THR A 128 7.22 1.57 -21.03
N ALA A 129 7.80 1.61 -22.23
CA ALA A 129 8.46 0.45 -22.81
C ALA A 129 9.66 -0.02 -21.97
N VAL A 130 10.52 0.89 -21.49
CA VAL A 130 11.58 0.55 -20.53
C VAL A 130 11.00 -0.03 -19.24
N GLY A 131 9.94 0.57 -18.70
CA GLY A 131 9.25 0.12 -17.49
C GLY A 131 8.68 -1.28 -17.62
N LEU A 132 8.07 -1.63 -18.76
CA LEU A 132 7.57 -2.98 -19.02
C LEU A 132 8.71 -4.00 -19.11
N ILE A 133 9.83 -3.64 -19.73
CA ILE A 133 11.01 -4.53 -19.77
C ILE A 133 11.62 -4.66 -18.36
N HIS A 134 11.70 -3.58 -17.58
CA HIS A 134 12.12 -3.61 -16.18
C HIS A 134 11.22 -4.52 -15.34
N LEU A 135 9.91 -4.39 -15.50
CA LEU A 135 8.93 -5.22 -14.81
C LEU A 135 9.14 -6.69 -15.19
N PHE A 136 9.22 -6.99 -16.48
CA PHE A 136 9.41 -8.36 -16.94
C PHE A 136 10.72 -8.97 -16.42
N LEU A 137 11.84 -8.27 -16.59
CA LEU A 137 13.17 -8.76 -16.21
C LEU A 137 13.37 -8.80 -14.70
N GLY A 138 13.02 -7.72 -14.01
CA GLY A 138 13.16 -7.59 -12.56
C GLY A 138 12.22 -8.54 -11.81
N MET A 139 10.91 -8.49 -12.11
CA MET A 139 9.93 -9.36 -11.45
C MET A 139 10.15 -10.83 -11.79
N GLY A 140 10.50 -11.14 -13.05
CA GLY A 140 10.91 -12.49 -13.43
C GLY A 140 12.12 -12.96 -12.62
N GLY A 141 13.12 -12.10 -12.41
CA GLY A 141 14.23 -12.38 -11.50
C GLY A 141 13.78 -12.73 -10.08
N PHE A 142 12.88 -11.93 -9.50
CA PHE A 142 12.34 -12.14 -8.15
C PHE A 142 11.56 -13.45 -8.00
N PHE A 143 10.87 -13.91 -9.04
CA PHE A 143 10.15 -15.19 -9.02
C PHE A 143 11.07 -16.41 -9.00
N VAL A 144 12.30 -16.28 -9.50
CA VAL A 144 13.32 -17.33 -9.32
C VAL A 144 13.86 -17.26 -7.89
N PHE A 145 14.45 -16.11 -7.52
CA PHE A 145 14.97 -15.83 -6.18
C PHE A 145 15.05 -14.31 -5.96
N VAL A 146 15.17 -13.89 -4.70
CA VAL A 146 15.31 -12.47 -4.34
C VAL A 146 16.59 -11.84 -4.92
N PHE A 147 17.72 -12.56 -4.87
CA PHE A 147 19.03 -12.02 -5.29
C PHE A 147 19.12 -11.69 -6.80
N PRO A 148 18.73 -12.58 -7.73
CA PRO A 148 18.69 -12.25 -9.15
C PRO A 148 17.81 -11.03 -9.46
N GLY A 149 16.64 -10.91 -8.81
CA GLY A 149 15.76 -9.74 -8.95
C GLY A 149 16.48 -8.44 -8.58
N ILE A 150 17.13 -8.40 -7.41
CA ILE A 150 17.90 -7.24 -6.95
C ILE A 150 19.03 -6.88 -7.92
N ILE A 151 19.82 -7.86 -8.37
CA ILE A 151 20.95 -7.61 -9.28
C ILE A 151 20.46 -7.06 -10.62
N ILE A 152 19.39 -7.61 -11.19
CA ILE A 152 18.81 -7.12 -12.44
C ILE A 152 18.31 -5.69 -12.25
N SER A 153 17.52 -5.40 -11.21
CA SER A 153 17.04 -4.04 -10.93
C SER A 153 18.19 -3.05 -10.75
N TYR A 154 19.27 -3.48 -10.08
CA TYR A 154 20.47 -2.67 -9.89
C TYR A 154 21.17 -2.35 -11.22
N LEU A 155 21.37 -3.34 -12.10
CA LEU A 155 21.99 -3.14 -13.42
C LEU A 155 21.16 -2.26 -14.36
N LEU A 156 19.86 -2.20 -14.12
CA LEU A 156 18.89 -1.42 -14.87
C LEU A 156 18.67 0.00 -14.32
N ALA A 157 19.36 0.37 -13.24
CA ALA A 157 19.24 1.64 -12.54
C ALA A 157 19.28 2.91 -13.42
N PHE A 158 20.04 2.89 -14.52
CA PHE A 158 20.29 4.05 -15.35
C PHE A 158 19.55 4.08 -16.68
N SER A 159 18.69 3.10 -16.96
CA SER A 159 17.99 3.00 -18.24
C SER A 159 17.07 4.20 -18.51
N SER A 160 16.36 4.70 -17.49
CA SER A 160 15.48 5.86 -17.62
C SER A 160 16.27 7.13 -17.93
N PHE A 161 17.46 7.31 -17.34
CA PHE A 161 18.33 8.46 -17.65
C PHE A 161 18.87 8.39 -19.08
N GLU A 162 19.16 7.20 -19.61
CA GLU A 162 19.58 7.02 -21.00
C GLU A 162 18.46 7.39 -21.99
N VAL A 163 17.20 7.09 -21.68
CA VAL A 163 16.06 7.54 -22.49
C VAL A 163 15.88 9.05 -22.38
N ILE A 164 15.84 9.59 -21.16
CA ILE A 164 15.45 10.98 -20.91
C ILE A 164 16.54 11.96 -21.36
N LEU A 165 17.79 11.68 -21.02
CA LEU A 165 18.90 12.63 -21.23
C LEU A 165 19.63 12.41 -22.57
N ASN A 166 19.59 11.19 -23.10
CA ASN A 166 20.29 10.86 -24.35
C ASN A 166 19.36 10.44 -25.50
N GLY A 167 18.03 10.43 -25.29
CA GLY A 167 17.05 10.10 -26.33
C GLY A 167 17.17 8.67 -26.87
N LYS A 168 17.75 7.75 -26.10
CA LYS A 168 17.99 6.37 -26.55
C LYS A 168 16.70 5.58 -26.65
N ARG A 169 16.66 4.64 -27.60
CA ARG A 169 15.55 3.68 -27.71
C ARG A 169 15.53 2.75 -26.50
N PRO A 170 14.37 2.22 -26.08
CA PRO A 170 14.23 1.46 -24.83
C PRO A 170 15.25 0.33 -24.66
N MET A 171 15.43 -0.51 -25.68
CA MET A 171 16.37 -1.63 -25.63
C MET A 171 17.84 -1.18 -25.58
N GLU A 172 18.18 -0.12 -26.30
CA GLU A 172 19.54 0.45 -26.31
C GLU A 172 19.87 1.07 -24.95
N ALA A 173 18.91 1.80 -24.38
CA ALA A 173 19.02 2.41 -23.06
C ALA A 173 19.27 1.35 -21.96
N ILE A 174 18.54 0.23 -22.02
CA ILE A 174 18.72 -0.89 -21.09
C ILE A 174 20.13 -1.49 -21.21
N LYS A 175 20.55 -1.85 -22.43
CA LYS A 175 21.88 -2.44 -22.64
C LYS A 175 22.99 -1.49 -22.21
N ARG A 176 22.81 -0.19 -22.45
CA ARG A 176 23.78 0.84 -22.03
C ARG A 176 23.80 1.01 -20.52
N SER A 177 22.65 1.01 -19.84
CA SER A 177 22.60 0.98 -18.37
C SER A 177 23.37 -0.22 -17.81
N VAL A 178 23.10 -1.43 -18.32
CA VAL A 178 23.79 -2.65 -17.87
C VAL A 178 25.29 -2.54 -18.10
N SER A 179 25.73 -2.00 -19.24
CA SER A 179 27.15 -1.76 -19.49
C SER A 179 27.74 -0.75 -18.49
N ILE A 180 27.12 0.42 -18.30
CA ILE A 180 27.59 1.46 -17.36
C ILE A 180 27.70 0.88 -15.94
N VAL A 181 26.63 0.26 -15.45
CA VAL A 181 26.55 -0.20 -14.06
C VAL A 181 27.46 -1.40 -13.81
N SER A 182 27.50 -2.38 -14.73
CA SER A 182 28.33 -3.58 -14.51
C SER A 182 29.83 -3.32 -14.56
N HIS A 183 30.30 -2.32 -15.33
CA HIS A 183 31.72 -1.95 -15.35
C HIS A 183 32.14 -1.20 -14.08
N ASN A 184 31.20 -0.53 -13.43
CA ASN A 184 31.44 0.32 -12.27
C ASN A 184 30.65 -0.15 -11.05
N PHE A 185 30.42 -1.48 -10.96
CA PHE A 185 29.44 -2.05 -10.04
C PHE A 185 29.70 -1.63 -8.59
N GLY A 186 30.93 -1.82 -8.12
CA GLY A 186 31.32 -1.50 -6.75
C GLY A 186 31.29 0.01 -6.46
N ASP A 187 31.77 0.84 -7.39
CA ASP A 187 31.83 2.28 -7.20
C ASP A 187 30.44 2.92 -7.10
N ILE A 188 29.50 2.48 -7.94
CA ILE A 188 28.10 2.92 -7.88
C ILE A 188 27.46 2.41 -6.59
N PHE A 189 27.73 1.15 -6.21
CA PHE A 189 27.13 0.51 -5.04
C PHE A 189 27.52 1.24 -3.76
N VAL A 190 28.81 1.54 -3.57
CA VAL A 190 29.31 2.26 -2.39
C VAL A 190 28.70 3.66 -2.32
N ARG A 191 28.58 4.39 -3.44
CA ARG A 191 27.99 5.74 -3.45
C ARG A 191 26.52 5.73 -3.05
N TRP A 192 25.75 4.75 -3.52
CA TRP A 192 24.38 4.55 -3.08
C TRP A 192 24.27 4.09 -1.63
N PHE A 193 25.15 3.20 -1.19
CA PHE A 193 25.18 2.77 0.21
C PHE A 193 25.46 3.95 1.15
N VAL A 194 26.41 4.83 0.82
CA VAL A 194 26.67 6.06 1.57
C VAL A 194 25.46 7.00 1.53
N LEU A 195 24.79 7.16 0.39
CA LEU A 195 23.55 7.93 0.30
C LEU A 195 22.46 7.37 1.23
N ILE A 196 22.30 6.04 1.27
CA ILE A 196 21.32 5.36 2.14
C ILE A 196 21.67 5.59 3.61
N LEU A 197 22.94 5.52 4.00
CA LEU A 197 23.36 5.80 5.38
C LEU A 197 23.07 7.25 5.78
N VAL A 198 23.35 8.21 4.89
CA VAL A 198 23.03 9.63 5.12
C VAL A 198 21.52 9.83 5.22
N TYR A 199 20.75 9.25 4.30
CA TYR A 199 19.28 9.29 4.34
C TYR A 199 18.75 8.69 5.64
N PHE A 200 19.23 7.51 6.05
CA PHE A 200 18.82 6.87 7.28
C PHE A 200 19.13 7.72 8.52
N GLY A 201 20.31 8.32 8.55
CA GLY A 201 20.74 9.25 9.59
C GLY A 201 19.80 10.46 9.71
N ILE A 202 19.44 11.09 8.60
CA ILE A 202 18.61 12.31 8.61
C ILE A 202 17.12 11.98 8.80
N ALA A 203 16.60 10.92 8.16
CA ALA A 203 15.18 10.61 8.14
C ALA A 203 14.69 9.82 9.36
N PHE A 204 15.57 9.05 10.02
CA PHE A 204 15.17 8.19 11.15
C PHE A 204 15.98 8.48 12.42
N VAL A 205 17.31 8.47 12.34
CA VAL A 205 18.16 8.59 13.54
C VAL A 205 18.02 9.97 14.17
N LEU A 206 18.18 11.04 13.39
CA LEU A 206 18.09 12.41 13.90
C LEU A 206 16.70 12.70 14.50
N PRO A 207 15.57 12.39 13.83
CA PRO A 207 14.25 12.53 14.43
C PRO A 207 14.05 11.72 15.72
N GLY A 208 14.55 10.47 15.74
CA GLY A 208 14.47 9.60 16.91
C GLY A 208 15.24 10.15 18.11
N LEU A 209 16.46 10.65 17.89
CA LEU A 209 17.29 11.27 18.92
C LEU A 209 16.65 12.55 19.47
N LEU A 210 16.20 13.45 18.59
CA LEU A 210 15.56 14.70 19.01
C LEU A 210 14.24 14.44 19.74
N GLY A 211 13.44 13.48 19.27
CA GLY A 211 12.18 13.09 19.90
C GLY A 211 12.35 12.39 21.26
N ALA A 212 13.54 11.89 21.58
CA ALA A 212 13.83 11.29 22.90
C ALA A 212 14.12 12.34 23.98
N ILE A 213 14.41 13.60 23.61
CA ILE A 213 14.75 14.67 24.56
C ILE A 213 13.51 15.17 25.31
N SER A 214 12.40 15.39 24.61
CA SER A 214 11.13 15.84 25.20
C SER A 214 9.92 15.49 24.33
N LYS A 215 8.74 15.40 24.94
CA LYS A 215 7.48 15.11 24.23
C LYS A 215 7.10 16.23 23.27
N GLU A 216 7.36 17.48 23.65
CA GLU A 216 7.13 18.67 22.86
C GLU A 216 8.00 18.65 21.59
N LEU A 217 9.31 18.39 21.76
CA LEU A 217 10.23 18.29 20.63
C LEU A 217 9.87 17.14 19.70
N LYS A 218 9.39 16.00 20.22
CA LYS A 218 8.90 14.89 19.41
C LYS A 218 7.77 15.31 18.47
N ILE A 219 6.83 16.13 18.92
CA ILE A 219 5.71 16.61 18.08
C ILE A 219 6.25 17.49 16.95
N TYR A 220 7.10 18.48 17.27
CA TYR A 220 7.69 19.37 16.27
C TYR A 220 8.52 18.62 15.23
N VAL A 221 9.37 17.69 15.68
CA VAL A 221 10.23 16.88 14.82
C VAL A 221 9.42 15.95 13.93
N THR A 222 8.34 15.36 14.44
CA THR A 222 7.42 14.54 13.63
C THR A 222 6.76 15.37 12.54
N GLY A 223 6.28 16.58 12.87
CA GLY A 223 5.71 17.50 11.87
C GLY A 223 6.73 17.92 10.81
N LEU A 224 7.96 18.23 11.23
CA LEU A 224 9.05 18.63 10.32
C LEU A 224 9.54 17.47 9.44
N SER A 225 9.41 16.23 9.90
CA SER A 225 9.89 15.03 9.17
C SER A 225 9.22 14.88 7.80
N PHE A 226 7.96 15.32 7.65
CA PHE A 226 7.30 15.34 6.34
C PHE A 226 8.03 16.25 5.35
N ILE A 227 8.36 17.48 5.76
CA ILE A 227 9.06 18.47 4.95
C ILE A 227 10.48 17.98 4.62
N VAL A 228 11.18 17.42 5.61
CA VAL A 228 12.51 16.85 5.43
C VAL A 228 12.49 15.70 4.42
N ASN A 229 11.55 14.76 4.53
CA ASN A 229 11.43 13.65 3.58
C ASN A 229 11.11 14.12 2.15
N MET A 230 10.28 15.16 2.01
CA MET A 230 10.01 15.78 0.71
C MET A 230 11.30 16.32 0.06
N PHE A 231 12.08 17.13 0.78
CA PHE A 231 13.33 17.67 0.25
C PHE A 231 14.40 16.60 0.03
N LEU A 232 14.48 15.59 0.91
CA LEU A 232 15.38 14.45 0.73
C LEU A 232 15.03 13.66 -0.52
N GLY A 233 13.74 13.45 -0.82
CA GLY A 233 13.32 12.78 -2.06
C GLY A 233 13.81 13.51 -3.30
N TRP A 234 13.69 14.84 -3.33
CA TRP A 234 14.19 15.66 -4.44
C TRP A 234 15.72 15.67 -4.53
N TYR A 235 16.40 15.73 -3.39
CA TYR A 235 17.86 15.66 -3.33
C TYR A 235 18.37 14.29 -3.82
N ILE A 236 17.72 13.19 -3.44
CA ILE A 236 18.07 11.83 -3.91
C ILE A 236 17.97 11.76 -5.43
N LEU A 237 16.97 12.39 -6.05
CA LEU A 237 16.87 12.44 -7.50
C LEU A 237 18.03 13.24 -8.12
N ALA A 238 18.35 14.43 -7.59
CA ALA A 238 19.50 15.22 -8.04
C ALA A 238 20.83 14.46 -7.90
N PHE A 239 20.98 13.71 -6.80
CA PHE A 239 22.13 12.84 -6.58
C PHE A 239 22.24 11.76 -7.65
N ASN A 240 21.14 11.09 -7.98
CA ASN A 240 21.12 10.04 -9.00
C ASN A 240 21.41 10.60 -10.40
N VAL A 241 20.89 11.78 -10.74
CA VAL A 241 21.21 12.46 -12.01
C VAL A 241 22.70 12.78 -12.09
N THR A 242 23.28 13.31 -11.01
CA THR A 242 24.71 13.65 -10.95
C THR A 242 25.60 12.41 -11.01
N LEU A 243 25.23 11.36 -10.26
CA LEU A 243 25.91 10.07 -10.27
C LEU A 243 25.91 9.49 -11.69
N TYR A 244 24.76 9.44 -12.35
CA TYR A 244 24.64 9.00 -13.73
C TYR A 244 25.55 9.81 -14.66
N LYS A 245 25.57 11.15 -14.55
CA LYS A 245 26.44 12.02 -15.35
C LYS A 245 27.94 11.71 -15.15
N GLN A 246 28.37 11.36 -13.94
CA GLN A 246 29.77 11.00 -13.68
C GLN A 246 30.19 9.70 -14.37
N PHE A 247 29.27 8.72 -14.46
CA PHE A 247 29.57 7.40 -15.01
C PHE A 247 29.25 7.25 -16.50
N LYS A 248 28.30 8.02 -17.05
CA LYS A 248 27.94 7.93 -18.48
C LYS A 248 29.13 8.22 -19.41
N ASP A 249 30.02 9.11 -18.99
CA ASP A 249 31.20 9.54 -19.75
C ASP A 249 32.34 8.52 -19.70
N LEU A 250 32.26 7.55 -18.79
CA LEU A 250 33.27 6.51 -18.58
C LEU A 250 32.93 5.21 -19.31
N ALA A 251 31.69 5.07 -19.80
CA ALA A 251 31.29 3.89 -20.56
C ALA A 251 31.82 3.98 -22.00
N HIS A 252 32.74 3.08 -22.35
CA HIS A 252 33.18 2.91 -23.73
C HIS A 252 32.00 2.45 -24.60
N SER A 253 31.64 3.26 -25.60
CA SER A 253 30.48 3.06 -26.47
C SER A 253 30.45 1.73 -27.24
N LYS A 254 31.57 1.00 -27.28
CA LYS A 254 31.72 -0.27 -27.99
C LYS A 254 31.50 -1.53 -27.12
N ASP A 255 31.45 -1.41 -25.80
CA ASP A 255 31.38 -2.56 -24.89
C ASP A 255 29.97 -2.79 -24.36
N VAL A 256 29.05 -3.14 -25.26
CA VAL A 256 27.65 -3.38 -24.94
C VAL A 256 27.49 -4.82 -24.44
N LYS A 257 27.44 -5.00 -23.11
CA LYS A 257 27.25 -6.34 -22.53
C LYS A 257 25.93 -6.97 -22.95
N SER A 258 25.98 -8.28 -23.18
CA SER A 258 24.79 -9.08 -23.44
C SER A 258 23.89 -9.14 -22.20
N ILE A 259 22.59 -8.91 -22.41
CA ILE A 259 21.55 -9.05 -21.40
C ILE A 259 20.81 -10.40 -21.51
N THR A 260 21.28 -11.34 -22.33
CA THR A 260 20.61 -12.62 -22.60
C THR A 260 20.38 -13.43 -21.32
N TRP A 261 21.33 -13.42 -20.38
CA TRP A 261 21.17 -14.12 -19.10
C TRP A 261 19.99 -13.58 -18.29
N MET A 262 19.73 -12.27 -18.35
CA MET A 262 18.59 -11.64 -17.66
C MET A 262 17.27 -12.15 -18.24
N TRP A 263 17.18 -12.27 -19.57
CA TRP A 263 16.01 -12.83 -20.25
C TRP A 263 15.76 -14.28 -19.84
N ILE A 264 16.81 -15.11 -19.82
CA ILE A 264 16.72 -16.52 -19.42
C ILE A 264 16.18 -16.63 -17.99
N VAL A 265 16.79 -15.90 -17.05
CA VAL A 265 16.37 -15.90 -15.64
C VAL A 265 14.92 -15.42 -15.51
N ALA A 266 14.56 -14.34 -16.21
CA ALA A 266 13.21 -13.79 -16.15
C ALA A 266 12.16 -14.78 -16.70
N ILE A 267 12.42 -15.40 -17.85
CA ILE A 267 11.52 -16.39 -18.46
C ILE A 267 11.30 -17.58 -17.51
N ILE A 268 12.38 -18.12 -16.93
CA ILE A 268 12.29 -19.20 -15.94
C ILE A 268 11.44 -18.77 -14.74
N GLY A 269 11.65 -17.55 -14.23
CA GLY A 269 10.87 -17.03 -13.11
C GLY A 269 9.39 -16.90 -13.40
N TRP A 270 9.02 -16.38 -14.57
CA TRP A 270 7.60 -16.32 -14.98
C TRP A 270 6.98 -17.71 -15.15
N ILE A 271 7.73 -18.70 -15.65
CA ILE A 271 7.26 -20.09 -15.69
C ILE A 271 7.00 -20.62 -14.28
N ILE A 272 7.92 -20.42 -13.34
CA ILE A 272 7.75 -20.82 -11.93
C ILE A 272 6.52 -20.13 -11.33
N ALA A 273 6.36 -18.82 -11.52
CA ALA A 273 5.23 -18.07 -11.01
C ALA A 273 3.89 -18.59 -11.54
N LEU A 274 3.81 -18.93 -12.83
CA LEU A 274 2.62 -19.53 -13.42
C LEU A 274 2.33 -20.91 -12.81
N LEU A 275 3.33 -21.77 -12.64
CA LEU A 275 3.16 -23.08 -12.02
C LEU A 275 2.64 -22.97 -10.57
N VAL A 276 3.23 -22.07 -9.78
CA VAL A 276 2.79 -21.79 -8.41
C VAL A 276 1.36 -21.24 -8.39
N PHE A 277 1.04 -20.32 -9.30
CA PHE A 277 -0.30 -19.75 -9.42
C PHE A 277 -1.34 -20.85 -9.74
N PHE A 278 -1.08 -21.70 -10.74
CA PHE A 278 -2.00 -22.79 -11.09
C PHE A 278 -2.11 -23.85 -9.99
N ALA A 279 -1.00 -24.21 -9.33
CA ALA A 279 -1.01 -25.15 -8.21
C ALA A 279 -1.79 -24.59 -7.02
N GLY A 280 -1.56 -23.32 -6.66
CA GLY A 280 -2.27 -22.62 -5.59
C GLY A 280 -3.76 -22.47 -5.91
N TRP A 281 -4.10 -22.09 -7.15
CA TRP A 281 -5.50 -22.01 -7.60
C TRP A 281 -6.21 -23.37 -7.50
N LYS A 282 -5.56 -24.45 -7.95
CA LYS A 282 -6.09 -25.81 -7.84
C LYS A 282 -6.24 -26.26 -6.39
N LEU A 283 -5.31 -25.88 -5.52
CA LEU A 283 -5.39 -26.19 -4.09
C LEU A 283 -6.59 -25.47 -3.44
N ILE A 284 -6.74 -24.17 -3.69
CA ILE A 284 -7.81 -23.35 -3.10
C ILE A 284 -9.20 -23.76 -3.61
N THR A 285 -9.28 -24.23 -4.86
CA THR A 285 -10.54 -24.74 -5.44
C THR A 285 -10.77 -26.23 -5.16
N SER A 286 -9.86 -26.92 -4.47
CA SER A 286 -10.03 -28.34 -4.15
C SER A 286 -11.10 -28.54 -3.07
N PRO A 287 -11.95 -29.58 -3.19
CA PRO A 287 -12.95 -29.89 -2.16
C PRO A 287 -12.33 -30.10 -0.78
N ALA A 288 -11.18 -30.76 -0.72
CA ALA A 288 -10.46 -31.00 0.54
C ALA A 288 -10.03 -29.70 1.23
N PHE A 289 -9.54 -28.71 0.49
CA PHE A 289 -9.20 -27.41 1.04
C PHE A 289 -10.43 -26.64 1.49
N LEU A 290 -11.49 -26.61 0.67
CA LEU A 290 -12.74 -25.93 1.02
C LEU A 290 -13.41 -26.56 2.24
N ASP A 291 -13.39 -27.88 2.37
CA ASP A 291 -13.89 -28.62 3.53
C ASP A 291 -13.03 -28.39 4.76
N ALA A 292 -11.70 -28.41 4.65
CA ALA A 292 -10.80 -28.09 5.76
C ALA A 292 -10.96 -26.63 6.22
N PHE A 293 -11.09 -25.70 5.27
CA PHE A 293 -11.32 -24.29 5.55
C PHE A 293 -12.69 -24.08 6.21
N THR A 294 -13.77 -24.60 5.65
CA THR A 294 -15.11 -24.50 6.26
C THR A 294 -15.20 -25.23 7.59
N LYS A 295 -14.54 -26.38 7.75
CA LYS A 295 -14.48 -27.08 9.03
C LYS A 295 -13.76 -26.24 10.08
N ASN A 296 -12.61 -25.63 9.76
CA ASN A 296 -11.88 -24.75 10.68
C ASN A 296 -12.66 -23.48 11.02
N VAL A 297 -13.35 -22.88 10.06
CA VAL A 297 -14.27 -21.76 10.30
C VAL A 297 -15.41 -22.20 11.22
N LYS A 298 -15.98 -23.40 11.02
CA LYS A 298 -17.07 -23.97 11.83
C LYS A 298 -16.64 -24.40 13.24
N THR A 299 -15.45 -24.98 13.41
CA THR A 299 -14.94 -25.38 14.73
C THR A 299 -14.50 -24.19 15.58
N ASN A 300 -14.10 -23.09 14.95
CA ASN A 300 -13.86 -21.82 15.64
C ASN A 300 -15.14 -21.00 15.85
N SER A 301 -16.28 -21.44 15.31
CA SER A 301 -17.61 -20.89 15.54
C SER A 301 -18.49 -21.86 16.33
N ALA A 302 -17.95 -22.51 17.37
CA ALA A 302 -18.72 -23.45 18.18
C ALA A 302 -19.95 -22.74 18.81
N PRO A 303 -21.16 -23.31 18.72
CA PRO A 303 -22.30 -22.85 19.49
C PRO A 303 -22.01 -23.09 20.97
N TYR A 304 -21.86 -22.02 21.73
CA TYR A 304 -21.69 -22.10 23.18
C TYR A 304 -22.94 -22.72 23.82
N ALA A 305 -22.84 -23.98 24.22
CA ALA A 305 -23.66 -24.54 25.28
C ALA A 305 -22.94 -24.29 26.59
N PHE A 306 -23.46 -23.37 27.41
CA PHE A 306 -22.96 -23.13 28.77
C PHE A 306 -24.00 -23.51 29.83
N PRO A 307 -23.54 -23.90 31.04
CA PRO A 307 -24.36 -24.52 32.07
C PRO A 307 -25.35 -23.54 32.69
N THR A 308 -26.53 -24.05 33.00
CA THR A 308 -27.57 -23.39 33.77
C THR A 308 -27.07 -23.14 35.20
N THR A 309 -26.44 -21.99 35.44
CA THR A 309 -26.33 -21.43 36.79
C THR A 309 -27.53 -20.53 37.05
N SER A 310 -28.42 -21.03 37.90
CA SER A 310 -29.59 -20.35 38.42
C SER A 310 -29.19 -19.21 39.35
N HIS A 311 -29.23 -17.94 38.92
CA HIS A 311 -29.25 -16.83 39.87
C HIS A 311 -30.11 -15.64 39.40
N THR A 312 -31.17 -15.44 40.19
CA THR A 312 -31.70 -14.17 40.71
C THR A 312 -32.18 -13.13 39.70
N GLN A 313 -33.51 -13.08 39.55
CA GLN A 313 -34.23 -12.03 38.84
C GLN A 313 -34.01 -10.67 39.50
N VAL A 314 -33.50 -9.71 38.72
CA VAL A 314 -33.59 -8.28 39.02
C VAL A 314 -34.92 -7.76 38.44
N PRO A 315 -35.71 -6.93 39.15
CA PRO A 315 -37.02 -6.51 38.67
C PRO A 315 -36.94 -5.59 37.45
N LEU A 316 -37.78 -5.87 36.45
CA LEU A 316 -38.01 -5.04 35.26
C LEU A 316 -38.61 -3.67 35.62
N PRO A 317 -38.26 -2.59 34.89
CA PRO A 317 -39.03 -1.34 34.89
C PRO A 317 -40.38 -1.51 34.18
N THR A 318 -41.42 -0.94 34.78
CA THR A 318 -42.83 -1.01 34.37
C THR A 318 -43.08 -0.44 32.98
N ALA A 319 -43.87 -1.18 32.19
CA ALA A 319 -44.28 -0.82 30.83
C ALA A 319 -45.17 0.44 30.78
N GLY A 320 -44.71 1.45 30.07
CA GLY A 320 -45.56 2.53 29.56
C GLY A 320 -46.23 2.09 28.25
N SER A 321 -47.55 2.28 28.17
CA SER A 321 -48.37 1.94 27.01
C SER A 321 -48.05 2.79 25.78
N TYR A 322 -47.76 2.15 24.64
CA TYR A 322 -47.70 2.82 23.33
C TYR A 322 -48.61 2.09 22.33
N GLN A 323 -49.52 2.86 21.70
CA GLN A 323 -50.45 2.40 20.67
C GLN A 323 -49.78 2.31 19.28
N PRO A 324 -50.34 1.52 18.34
CA PRO A 324 -49.62 1.03 17.18
C PRO A 324 -49.66 2.00 16.00
N ALA A 325 -48.49 2.37 15.47
CA ALA A 325 -48.36 2.92 14.13
C ALA A 325 -47.93 1.80 13.17
N SER A 326 -48.63 1.72 12.03
CA SER A 326 -48.53 0.64 11.05
C SER A 326 -47.22 0.61 10.25
N SER A 327 -46.82 -0.62 9.94
CA SER A 327 -46.24 -1.09 8.67
C SER A 327 -44.90 -0.52 8.19
N ASN A 328 -43.84 -0.73 8.95
CA ASN A 328 -42.52 -1.07 8.39
C ASN A 328 -41.83 -2.03 9.37
N CYS A 329 -42.34 -3.27 9.43
CA CYS A 329 -41.58 -4.35 10.06
C CYS A 329 -40.42 -4.70 9.12
N THR A 330 -39.20 -4.70 9.64
CA THR A 330 -38.06 -5.31 8.96
C THR A 330 -37.77 -6.63 9.64
N GLN A 331 -37.96 -7.73 8.90
CA GLN A 331 -37.66 -9.07 9.39
C GLN A 331 -36.17 -9.34 9.24
N TYR A 332 -35.53 -9.82 10.30
CA TYR A 332 -34.12 -10.21 10.29
C TYR A 332 -33.98 -11.61 10.89
N PRO A 333 -33.99 -12.66 10.06
CA PRO A 333 -33.87 -14.03 10.54
C PRO A 333 -32.43 -14.31 10.97
N ILE A 334 -32.21 -14.43 12.28
CA ILE A 334 -30.99 -14.98 12.87
C ILE A 334 -31.20 -16.49 12.93
N ARG A 335 -30.48 -17.23 12.08
CA ARG A 335 -30.73 -18.66 11.83
C ARG A 335 -29.86 -19.60 12.65
N GLU A 336 -28.82 -19.08 13.31
CA GLU A 336 -27.82 -19.88 14.01
C GLU A 336 -27.33 -19.15 15.27
N GLY A 337 -27.08 -19.89 16.35
CA GLY A 337 -26.53 -19.37 17.61
C GLY A 337 -27.57 -19.00 18.68
N GLU A 338 -27.11 -18.44 19.80
CA GLU A 338 -27.95 -18.14 20.98
C GLU A 338 -28.93 -16.97 20.80
N PHE A 339 -28.78 -16.21 19.71
CA PHE A 339 -29.66 -15.09 19.35
C PHE A 339 -30.66 -15.46 18.26
N THR A 340 -30.90 -16.75 18.03
CA THR A 340 -31.85 -17.24 17.01
C THR A 340 -33.21 -16.56 17.18
N SER A 341 -33.66 -15.88 16.12
CA SER A 341 -34.90 -15.12 16.10
C SER A 341 -35.37 -14.88 14.67
N ASP A 342 -36.66 -15.08 14.42
CA ASP A 342 -37.34 -14.86 13.15
C ASP A 342 -38.36 -13.70 13.22
N LYS A 343 -38.29 -12.92 14.30
CA LYS A 343 -39.27 -11.89 14.67
C LYS A 343 -39.22 -10.63 13.81
N CYS A 344 -40.30 -9.88 13.90
CA CYS A 344 -40.47 -8.57 13.29
C CYS A 344 -39.98 -7.44 14.20
N TYR A 345 -39.10 -6.56 13.70
CA TYR A 345 -38.54 -5.44 14.49
C TYR A 345 -38.98 -4.07 13.96
N SER A 346 -39.04 -3.08 14.85
CA SER A 346 -39.12 -1.67 14.46
C SER A 346 -37.82 -1.23 13.77
N ALA A 347 -37.85 -0.19 12.94
CA ALA A 347 -36.65 0.29 12.25
C ALA A 347 -35.50 0.65 13.21
N LYS A 348 -35.84 1.19 14.40
CA LYS A 348 -34.87 1.50 15.45
C LYS A 348 -34.30 0.23 16.09
N ASP A 349 -35.17 -0.69 16.51
CA ASP A 349 -34.74 -1.96 17.10
C ASP A 349 -33.90 -2.79 16.12
N TYR A 350 -34.22 -2.75 14.82
CA TYR A 350 -33.44 -3.41 13.77
C TYR A 350 -32.03 -2.81 13.64
N SER A 351 -31.92 -1.47 13.59
CA SER A 351 -30.62 -0.80 13.53
C SER A 351 -29.77 -1.08 14.77
N ASP A 352 -30.39 -1.05 15.95
CA ASP A 352 -29.72 -1.35 17.21
C ASP A 352 -29.30 -2.83 17.26
N LEU A 353 -30.15 -3.75 16.79
CA LEU A 353 -29.85 -5.18 16.72
C LEU A 353 -28.61 -5.46 15.86
N LEU A 354 -28.54 -4.90 14.65
CA LEU A 354 -27.38 -5.06 13.77
C LEU A 354 -26.11 -4.47 14.39
N TYR A 355 -26.22 -3.28 14.98
CA TYR A 355 -25.09 -2.63 15.65
C TYR A 355 -24.52 -3.49 16.78
N TYR A 356 -25.38 -4.00 17.66
CA TYR A 356 -24.94 -4.78 18.80
C TYR A 356 -24.51 -6.20 18.44
N LEU A 357 -25.10 -6.82 17.42
CA LEU A 357 -24.61 -8.10 16.87
C LEU A 357 -23.17 -7.96 16.33
N GLN A 358 -22.89 -6.91 15.56
CA GLN A 358 -21.53 -6.66 15.06
C GLN A 358 -20.53 -6.42 16.21
N ARG A 359 -20.94 -5.69 17.26
CA ARG A 359 -20.11 -5.45 18.44
C ARG A 359 -19.86 -6.72 19.25
N TYR A 360 -20.88 -7.56 19.39
CA TYR A 360 -20.79 -8.88 20.01
C TYR A 360 -19.79 -9.76 19.25
N ASP A 361 -19.90 -9.87 17.92
CA ASP A 361 -18.99 -10.67 17.09
C ASP A 361 -17.54 -10.16 17.18
N SER A 362 -17.36 -8.84 17.20
CA SER A 362 -16.05 -8.22 17.40
C SER A 362 -15.46 -8.57 18.76
N ALA A 363 -16.24 -8.49 19.84
CA ALA A 363 -15.79 -8.84 21.18
C ALA A 363 -15.47 -10.33 21.31
N ALA A 364 -16.31 -11.20 20.72
CA ALA A 364 -16.05 -12.64 20.64
C ALA A 364 -14.75 -12.96 19.88
N SER A 365 -14.46 -12.24 18.79
CA SER A 365 -13.21 -12.38 18.05
C SER A 365 -11.98 -11.98 18.89
N VAL A 366 -12.06 -10.86 19.62
CA VAL A 366 -10.98 -10.42 20.53
C VAL A 366 -10.77 -11.43 21.66
N TYR A 367 -11.85 -11.93 22.26
CA TYR A 367 -11.79 -12.97 23.30
C TYR A 367 -11.10 -14.24 22.80
N ASN A 368 -11.49 -14.74 21.62
CA ASN A 368 -10.89 -15.93 21.02
C ASN A 368 -9.43 -15.71 20.62
N GLY A 369 -9.10 -14.53 20.09
CA GLY A 369 -7.73 -14.14 19.77
C GLY A 369 -6.84 -14.08 21.02
N ALA A 370 -7.35 -13.50 22.11
CA ALA A 370 -6.68 -13.45 23.39
C ALA A 370 -6.42 -14.87 23.94
N ILE A 371 -7.40 -15.78 23.92
CA ILE A 371 -7.21 -17.17 24.34
C ILE A 371 -6.16 -17.90 23.49
N ALA A 372 -6.24 -17.76 22.16
CA ALA A 372 -5.27 -18.39 21.26
C ALA A 372 -3.85 -17.87 21.50
N SER A 373 -3.71 -16.56 21.74
CA SER A 373 -2.43 -15.92 22.11
C SER A 373 -1.93 -16.41 23.48
N MET A 374 -2.79 -16.45 24.50
CA MET A 374 -2.46 -16.94 25.84
C MET A 374 -1.92 -18.37 25.82
N ASN A 375 -2.43 -19.25 24.96
CA ASN A 375 -1.90 -20.61 24.84
C ASN A 375 -0.42 -20.66 24.42
N ILE A 376 0.07 -19.60 23.76
CA ILE A 376 1.46 -19.42 23.33
C ILE A 376 2.24 -18.59 24.34
N THR A 377 1.67 -17.48 24.81
CA THR A 377 2.37 -16.46 25.60
C THR A 377 2.38 -16.79 27.10
N CYS A 378 1.35 -17.44 27.63
CA CYS A 378 1.23 -17.74 29.06
C CYS A 378 1.81 -19.10 29.47
N ASN A 379 2.18 -19.97 28.52
CA ASN A 379 2.87 -21.24 28.77
C ASN A 379 4.39 -21.17 28.49
N GLY A 380 4.92 -19.98 28.18
CA GLY A 380 6.32 -19.77 27.76
C GLY A 380 7.25 -19.22 28.85
N SER A 381 8.52 -19.03 28.46
CA SER A 381 9.56 -18.41 29.29
C SER A 381 9.22 -16.97 29.74
N GLU A 382 9.94 -16.47 30.75
CA GLU A 382 9.82 -15.12 31.31
C GLU A 382 9.77 -13.98 30.27
N PHE A 383 10.36 -14.21 29.09
CA PHE A 383 10.28 -13.35 27.91
C PHE A 383 8.84 -12.92 27.51
N PHE A 384 7.82 -13.74 27.74
CA PHE A 384 6.44 -13.47 27.31
C PHE A 384 5.52 -12.91 28.40
N LYS A 385 6.05 -12.58 29.58
CA LYS A 385 5.25 -12.17 30.76
C LYS A 385 4.37 -10.95 30.48
N ASP A 386 4.90 -9.94 29.81
CA ASP A 386 4.14 -8.73 29.46
C ASP A 386 3.07 -8.99 28.38
N ALA A 387 3.35 -9.93 27.46
CA ALA A 387 2.37 -10.33 26.45
C ALA A 387 1.22 -11.11 27.09
N CYS A 388 1.53 -12.08 27.97
CA CYS A 388 0.51 -12.81 28.73
C CYS A 388 -0.36 -11.90 29.60
N ALA A 389 0.22 -10.87 30.24
CA ALA A 389 -0.54 -9.92 31.04
C ALA A 389 -1.51 -9.07 30.20
N ARG A 390 -1.09 -8.63 29.00
CA ARG A 390 -1.98 -7.96 28.04
C ARG A 390 -3.09 -8.87 27.56
N ASP A 391 -2.76 -10.09 27.13
CA ASP A 391 -3.75 -11.04 26.61
C ASP A 391 -4.78 -11.43 27.69
N THR A 392 -4.35 -11.53 28.96
CA THR A 392 -5.26 -11.75 30.10
C THR A 392 -6.24 -10.58 30.28
N THR A 393 -5.75 -9.35 30.15
CA THR A 393 -6.56 -8.13 30.26
C THR A 393 -7.56 -8.05 29.09
N ASP A 394 -7.11 -8.31 27.88
CA ASP A 394 -7.93 -8.30 26.67
C ASP A 394 -9.02 -9.37 26.74
N LYS A 395 -8.70 -10.57 27.25
CA LYS A 395 -9.70 -11.61 27.53
C LYS A 395 -10.79 -11.10 28.49
N THR A 396 -10.42 -10.55 29.64
CA THR A 396 -11.39 -10.08 30.65
C THR A 396 -12.26 -8.94 30.13
N ASN A 397 -11.67 -7.99 29.40
CA ASN A 397 -12.42 -6.89 28.81
C ASN A 397 -13.40 -7.39 27.74
N ALA A 398 -12.94 -8.27 26.85
CA ALA A 398 -13.79 -8.86 25.82
C ALA A 398 -14.92 -9.71 26.42
N GLU A 399 -14.68 -10.44 27.51
CA GLU A 399 -15.68 -11.21 28.23
C GLU A 399 -16.78 -10.32 28.85
N ASN A 400 -16.40 -9.19 29.46
CA ASN A 400 -17.35 -8.21 29.96
C ASN A 400 -18.21 -7.60 28.84
N ASP A 401 -17.58 -7.25 27.72
CA ASP A 401 -18.25 -6.71 26.55
C ASP A 401 -19.24 -7.71 25.94
N ILE A 402 -18.85 -8.98 25.81
CA ILE A 402 -19.72 -10.08 25.34
C ILE A 402 -20.98 -10.16 26.21
N ASN A 403 -20.82 -10.18 27.54
CA ASN A 403 -21.94 -10.29 28.46
C ASN A 403 -22.87 -9.07 28.39
N ASN A 404 -22.31 -7.88 28.27
CA ASN A 404 -23.08 -6.64 28.13
C ASN A 404 -23.88 -6.63 26.81
N TYR A 405 -23.23 -6.88 25.68
CA TYR A 405 -23.90 -6.88 24.37
C TYR A 405 -24.95 -7.98 24.28
N LYS A 406 -24.68 -9.16 24.85
CA LYS A 406 -25.66 -10.24 24.94
C LYS A 406 -26.94 -9.80 25.64
N GLY A 407 -26.84 -9.14 26.80
CA GLY A 407 -28.01 -8.62 27.52
C GLY A 407 -28.83 -7.63 26.68
N ILE A 408 -28.15 -6.75 25.95
CA ILE A 408 -28.80 -5.76 25.08
C ILE A 408 -29.49 -6.45 23.89
N ILE A 409 -28.81 -7.39 23.22
CA ILE A 409 -29.36 -8.14 22.07
C ILE A 409 -30.59 -8.92 22.50
N THR A 410 -30.54 -9.65 23.62
CA THR A 410 -31.69 -10.41 24.13
C THR A 410 -32.88 -9.49 24.45
N ALA A 411 -32.63 -8.30 25.01
CA ALA A 411 -33.67 -7.31 25.28
C ALA A 411 -34.29 -6.72 23.99
N ILE A 412 -33.51 -6.60 22.91
CA ILE A 412 -34.03 -6.19 21.59
C ILE A 412 -34.87 -7.33 20.99
N ILE A 413 -34.37 -8.56 21.02
CA ILE A 413 -35.09 -9.76 20.54
C ILE A 413 -36.43 -9.96 21.26
N SER A 414 -36.51 -9.66 22.56
CA SER A 414 -37.76 -9.76 23.32
C SER A 414 -38.81 -8.72 22.89
N ARG A 415 -38.40 -7.59 22.29
CA ARG A 415 -39.31 -6.56 21.76
C ARG A 415 -39.82 -6.87 20.35
N GLY A 416 -39.19 -7.81 19.64
CA GLY A 416 -39.67 -8.28 18.35
C GLY A 416 -41.05 -8.93 18.45
N LYS A 417 -41.90 -8.68 17.44
CA LYS A 417 -43.25 -9.23 17.34
C LYS A 417 -43.32 -10.48 16.49
#